data_AF-A0A4U0P183-F1
#
_entry.id   AF-A0A4U0P183-F1
#
_cell.length_a   1.000
_cell.length_b   1.000
_cell.length_c   1.000
_cell.angle_alpha   90.00
_cell.angle_beta   90.00
_cell.angle_gamma   90.00
#
_symmetry.space_group_name_H-M   'P 1'
#
loop_
_entity.id
_entity.type
_entity.pdbx_description
1 polymer ?
#
loop_
_entity_poly.entity_id
_entity_poly.type
_entity_poly.pdbx_seq_one_letter_code
_entity_poly.pdbx_strand_id
1 'polypeptide(L)'
;MCSLFSKDGNAQTTKLKASLFEGILVGGYTDGGAYINCTGPAVKYVVKKIPIMAGLLPSLKIKKDQAQDGATHNSIITPTLGFGLTACYKHLVVQLPAFYSAKTSTSDGLWKLGAGIGYKF
;
A
#
# COMPACT_ATOMS: atom_id res chain seq x y z
N MET A 1 36.27 -38.57 15.87
CA MET A 1 35.04 -38.55 15.07
C MET A 1 33.87 -38.19 15.98
N CYS A 2 33.58 -36.91 16.19
CA CYS A 2 32.26 -36.41 16.61
C CYS A 2 32.34 -34.88 16.73
N SER A 3 31.56 -34.17 15.92
CA SER A 3 31.02 -32.84 16.24
C SER A 3 29.93 -32.56 15.20
N LEU A 4 28.74 -33.03 15.52
CA LEU A 4 27.50 -32.66 14.85
C LEU A 4 27.25 -31.17 15.17
N PHE A 5 27.30 -30.32 14.14
CA PHE A 5 26.81 -28.96 14.23
C PHE A 5 25.29 -28.98 14.37
N SER A 6 24.80 -28.91 15.61
CA SER A 6 23.42 -28.52 15.88
C SER A 6 23.25 -27.06 15.45
N LYS A 7 22.63 -26.84 14.28
CA LYS A 7 22.03 -25.55 13.96
C LYS A 7 20.78 -25.43 14.83
N ASP A 8 20.90 -24.70 15.93
CA ASP A 8 19.73 -24.18 16.65
C ASP A 8 19.01 -23.20 15.71
N GLY A 9 18.05 -23.75 14.97
CA GLY A 9 17.07 -22.98 14.24
C GLY A 9 16.22 -22.24 15.27
N ASN A 10 16.63 -21.00 15.59
CA ASN A 10 15.84 -20.08 16.38
C ASN A 10 14.56 -19.80 15.59
N ALA A 11 13.51 -20.57 15.88
CA ALA A 11 12.17 -20.31 15.42
C ALA A 11 11.77 -18.97 16.04
N GLN A 12 11.99 -17.88 15.29
CA GLN A 12 11.41 -16.59 15.62
C GLN A 12 9.90 -16.77 15.59
N THR A 13 9.31 -16.96 16.77
CA THR A 13 7.87 -16.92 17.00
C THR A 13 7.42 -15.50 16.65
N THR A 14 7.25 -15.27 15.34
CA THR A 14 6.82 -14.00 14.80
C THR A 14 5.37 -13.89 15.21
N LYS A 15 5.14 -13.19 16.34
CA LYS A 15 3.81 -12.91 16.87
C LYS A 15 3.06 -12.16 15.78
N LEU A 16 2.25 -12.89 15.00
CA LEU A 16 1.42 -12.33 13.93
C LEU A 16 0.38 -11.43 14.58
N LYS A 17 0.70 -10.15 14.73
CA LYS A 17 -0.23 -9.13 15.19
C LYS A 17 -1.06 -8.71 13.98
N ALA A 18 -2.23 -9.34 13.80
CA ALA A 18 -3.20 -8.87 12.83
C ALA A 18 -3.71 -7.48 13.27
N SER A 19 -3.47 -6.46 12.45
CA SER A 19 -4.02 -5.11 12.64
C SER A 19 -4.84 -4.73 11.42
N LEU A 20 -6.07 -4.26 11.64
CA LEU A 20 -6.90 -3.70 10.56
C LEU A 20 -6.37 -2.34 10.09
N PHE A 21 -5.62 -1.65 10.95
CA PHE A 21 -4.99 -0.36 10.67
C PHE A 21 -3.62 -0.28 11.35
N GLU A 22 -2.58 0.10 10.60
CA GLU A 22 -1.19 0.15 11.09
C GLU A 22 -0.77 1.51 11.68
N GLY A 23 -1.68 2.49 11.78
CA GLY A 23 -1.33 3.84 12.26
C GLY A 23 -0.47 4.61 11.25
N ILE A 24 -0.66 4.36 9.95
CA ILE A 24 0.13 4.93 8.87
C ILE A 24 -0.79 5.69 7.94
N LEU A 25 -0.43 6.95 7.67
CA LEU A 25 -1.06 7.80 6.67
C LEU A 25 -0.04 8.12 5.57
N VAL A 26 -0.38 7.89 4.32
CA VAL A 26 0.48 8.15 3.16
C VAL A 26 -0.22 9.04 2.17
N GLY A 27 0.47 10.08 1.71
CA GLY A 27 0.09 10.85 0.53
C GLY A 27 0.96 10.46 -0.66
N GLY A 28 0.41 10.48 -1.87
CA GLY A 28 1.20 10.18 -3.06
C GLY A 28 0.50 10.48 -4.37
N TYR A 29 1.05 9.95 -5.45
CA TYR A 29 0.58 10.18 -6.80
C TYR A 29 0.52 8.88 -7.60
N THR A 30 -0.53 8.73 -8.40
CA THR A 30 -0.74 7.57 -9.29
C THR A 30 -1.67 7.96 -10.43
N ASP A 31 -1.41 7.45 -11.63
CA ASP A 31 -2.30 7.57 -12.79
C ASP A 31 -2.81 9.01 -13.05
N GLY A 32 -1.95 10.03 -12.92
CA GLY A 32 -2.33 11.41 -13.16
C GLY A 32 -3.10 12.11 -12.02
N GLY A 33 -3.27 11.46 -10.87
CA GLY A 33 -3.99 12.00 -9.71
C GLY A 33 -3.26 11.79 -8.38
N ALA A 34 -3.59 12.64 -7.41
CA ALA A 34 -3.09 12.47 -6.05
C ALA A 34 -3.91 11.41 -5.31
N TYR A 35 -3.35 10.84 -4.25
CA TYR A 35 -4.09 9.99 -3.32
C TYR A 35 -3.64 10.23 -1.89
N ILE A 36 -4.54 9.91 -0.96
CA ILE A 36 -4.22 9.75 0.46
C ILE A 36 -4.69 8.36 0.86
N ASN A 37 -3.86 7.60 1.57
CA ASN A 37 -4.22 6.26 2.02
C ASN A 37 -3.82 5.98 3.46
N CYS A 38 -4.47 4.95 3.98
CA CYS A 38 -4.14 4.30 5.22
C CYS A 38 -3.55 2.92 4.91
N THR A 39 -2.67 2.41 5.78
CA THR A 39 -2.19 1.01 5.66
C THR A 39 -3.02 0.07 6.52
N GLY A 40 -3.57 -0.98 5.91
CA GLY A 40 -4.16 -2.14 6.61
C GLY A 40 -5.31 -2.82 5.84
N PRO A 41 -5.60 -4.11 6.09
CA PRO A 41 -4.75 -5.13 6.74
C PRO A 41 -3.52 -5.48 5.89
N ALA A 42 -2.42 -5.85 6.55
CA ALA A 42 -1.14 -6.14 5.88
C ALA A 42 -0.37 -7.28 6.56
N VAL A 43 0.41 -8.01 5.76
CA VAL A 43 1.44 -8.95 6.24
C VAL A 43 2.72 -8.18 6.43
N LYS A 44 3.31 -8.30 7.63
CA LYS A 44 4.51 -7.55 8.04
C LYS A 44 5.71 -8.47 8.20
N TYR A 45 6.82 -8.09 7.60
CA TYR A 45 8.12 -8.70 7.75
C TYR A 45 9.15 -7.66 8.20
N VAL A 46 9.97 -7.99 9.19
CA VAL A 46 10.95 -7.03 9.75
C VAL A 46 12.35 -7.44 9.34
N VAL A 47 13.00 -6.63 8.51
CA VAL A 47 14.41 -6.80 8.15
C VAL A 47 15.24 -5.88 9.03
N LYS A 48 15.99 -6.47 9.97
CA LYS A 48 16.76 -5.76 11.01
C LYS A 48 15.86 -4.85 11.88
N LYS A 49 15.70 -3.59 11.48
CA LYS A 49 14.91 -2.56 12.17
C LYS A 49 13.91 -1.85 11.23
N ILE A 50 13.79 -2.32 10.00
CA ILE A 50 12.92 -1.75 8.97
C ILE A 50 11.75 -2.72 8.76
N PRO A 51 10.55 -2.41 9.29
CA PRO A 51 9.34 -3.12 8.90
C PRO A 51 9.01 -2.87 7.43
N ILE A 52 8.82 -3.96 6.70
CA ILE A 52 8.32 -4.02 5.33
C ILE A 52 6.95 -4.71 5.40
N MET A 53 5.95 -4.14 4.74
CA MET A 53 4.58 -4.63 4.78
C MET A 53 4.05 -4.76 3.37
N ALA A 54 3.31 -5.82 3.11
CA ALA A 54 2.51 -6.00 1.90
C ALA A 54 1.05 -6.08 2.32
N GLY A 55 0.19 -5.22 1.78
CA GLY A 55 -1.19 -5.18 2.25
C GLY A 55 -2.11 -4.27 1.47
N LEU A 56 -3.35 -4.23 1.97
CA LEU A 56 -4.41 -3.40 1.43
C LEU A 56 -4.23 -1.96 1.88
N LEU A 57 -4.55 -1.05 0.98
CA LEU A 57 -4.36 0.38 1.12
C LEU A 57 -5.69 1.10 0.85
N PRO A 58 -6.58 1.18 1.84
CA PRO A 58 -7.78 2.01 1.74
C PRO A 58 -7.39 3.44 1.43
N SER A 59 -7.82 3.94 0.27
CA SER A 59 -7.33 5.18 -0.32
C SER A 59 -8.46 6.08 -0.79
N LEU A 60 -8.25 7.38 -0.69
CA LEU A 60 -9.02 8.40 -1.38
C LEU A 60 -8.17 8.92 -2.54
N LYS A 61 -8.63 8.66 -3.77
CA LYS A 61 -8.03 9.25 -4.97
C LYS A 61 -8.65 10.62 -5.21
N ILE A 62 -7.79 11.58 -5.50
CA ILE A 62 -8.13 12.94 -5.84
C ILE A 62 -7.73 13.12 -7.30
N LYS A 63 -8.69 12.98 -8.19
CA LYS A 63 -8.50 13.09 -9.64
C LYS A 63 -9.74 13.72 -10.24
N LYS A 64 -9.55 14.72 -11.09
CA LYS A 64 -10.66 15.33 -11.83
C LYS A 64 -11.10 14.37 -12.94
N ASP A 65 -12.38 14.06 -12.97
CA ASP A 65 -12.94 13.19 -14.00
C ASP A 65 -12.87 13.87 -15.37
N GLN A 66 -12.36 13.15 -16.36
CA GLN A 66 -12.28 13.59 -17.75
C GLN A 66 -13.43 12.97 -18.55
N ALA A 67 -14.65 13.11 -18.04
CA ALA A 67 -15.85 12.75 -18.77
C ALA A 67 -15.96 13.64 -20.03
N GLN A 68 -16.46 13.06 -21.13
CA GLN A 68 -16.77 13.78 -22.35
C GLN A 68 -17.77 14.91 -22.07
N ASP A 69 -17.66 16.02 -22.80
CA ASP A 69 -18.55 17.18 -22.65
C ASP A 69 -20.04 16.75 -22.72
N GLY A 70 -20.77 16.99 -21.64
CA GLY A 70 -22.19 16.64 -21.49
C GLY A 70 -22.48 15.35 -20.70
N ALA A 71 -21.45 14.58 -20.29
CA ALA A 71 -21.62 13.42 -19.42
C ALA A 71 -21.53 13.80 -17.93
N THR A 72 -22.21 13.03 -17.06
CA THR A 72 -22.19 13.22 -15.61
C THR A 72 -20.77 13.03 -15.08
N HIS A 73 -20.15 14.09 -14.58
CA HIS A 73 -18.81 14.03 -14.00
C HIS A 73 -18.82 13.22 -12.69
N ASN A 74 -17.84 12.34 -12.53
CA ASN A 74 -17.61 11.64 -11.28
C ASN A 74 -17.04 12.59 -10.20
N SER A 75 -17.26 12.26 -8.93
CA SER A 75 -16.76 13.05 -7.80
C SER A 75 -15.23 13.19 -7.86
N ILE A 76 -14.72 14.40 -7.60
CA ILE A 76 -13.27 14.72 -7.57
C ILE A 76 -12.51 13.83 -6.57
N ILE A 77 -13.20 13.39 -5.51
CA ILE A 77 -12.69 12.47 -4.50
C ILE A 77 -13.41 11.14 -4.66
N THR A 78 -12.66 10.08 -4.93
CA THR A 78 -13.19 8.72 -5.10
C THR A 78 -12.53 7.77 -4.11
N PRO A 79 -13.30 7.01 -3.30
CA PRO A 79 -12.75 5.94 -2.49
C PRO A 79 -12.31 4.78 -3.39
N THR A 80 -11.13 4.24 -3.11
CA THR A 80 -10.57 3.10 -3.83
C THR A 80 -9.75 2.23 -2.88
N LEU A 81 -9.55 0.98 -3.27
CA LEU A 81 -8.71 0.05 -2.54
C LEU A 81 -7.46 -0.24 -3.37
N GLY A 82 -6.30 0.11 -2.82
CA GLY A 82 -5.01 -0.26 -3.38
C GLY A 82 -4.47 -1.53 -2.73
N PHE A 83 -3.47 -2.11 -3.37
CA PHE A 83 -2.59 -3.10 -2.76
C PHE A 83 -1.15 -2.65 -2.98
N GLY A 84 -0.27 -2.78 -1.99
CA GLY A 84 1.08 -2.30 -2.18
C GLY A 84 2.07 -2.70 -1.12
N LEU A 85 3.31 -2.26 -1.35
CA LEU A 85 4.42 -2.43 -0.45
C LEU A 85 4.64 -1.14 0.34
N THR A 86 4.81 -1.29 1.65
CA THR A 86 5.06 -0.18 2.57
C THR A 86 6.33 -0.49 3.36
N ALA A 87 7.35 0.35 3.26
CA ALA A 87 8.54 0.32 4.10
C ALA A 87 8.48 1.45 5.11
N CYS A 88 8.81 1.19 6.37
CA CYS A 88 8.77 2.19 7.42
C CYS A 88 10.11 2.24 8.17
N TYR A 89 10.63 3.45 8.37
CA TYR A 89 11.83 3.72 9.16
C TYR A 89 11.51 4.82 10.17
N LYS A 90 11.46 4.45 11.46
CA LYS A 90 10.95 5.31 12.53
C LYS A 90 9.53 5.80 12.20
N HIS A 91 9.33 7.10 12.03
CA HIS A 91 8.07 7.69 11.63
C HIS A 91 7.93 7.89 10.12
N LEU A 92 9.02 7.74 9.35
CA LEU A 92 8.99 7.95 7.90
C LEU A 92 8.52 6.68 7.20
N VAL A 93 7.60 6.83 6.25
CA VAL A 93 7.04 5.74 5.46
C VAL A 93 7.26 6.02 3.99
N VAL A 94 7.74 5.01 3.26
CA VAL A 94 7.78 5.00 1.80
C VAL A 94 6.87 3.88 1.31
N GLN A 95 6.05 4.17 0.31
CA GLN A 95 5.04 3.25 -0.16
C GLN A 95 4.97 3.18 -1.68
N LEU A 96 4.83 1.97 -2.19
CA LEU A 96 4.59 1.66 -3.59
C LEU A 96 3.21 0.99 -3.71
N PRO A 97 2.13 1.79 -3.87
CA PRO A 97 0.82 1.24 -4.15
C PRO A 97 0.63 0.86 -5.62
N ALA A 98 -0.18 -0.15 -5.84
CA ALA A 98 -0.79 -0.47 -7.11
C ALA A 98 -2.31 -0.35 -6.97
N PHE A 99 -2.93 0.36 -7.89
CA PHE A 99 -4.39 0.49 -7.97
C PHE A 99 -4.89 -0.12 -9.26
N TYR A 100 -5.94 -0.93 -9.17
CA TYR A 100 -6.60 -1.42 -10.37
C TYR A 100 -7.56 -0.35 -10.90
N SER A 101 -7.37 0.06 -12.15
CA SER A 101 -8.36 0.84 -12.89
C SER A 101 -9.19 -0.15 -13.70
N ALA A 102 -10.50 -0.21 -13.42
CA ALA A 102 -11.41 -1.11 -14.13
C ALA A 102 -11.52 -0.72 -15.61
N LYS A 103 -11.79 -1.72 -16.45
CA LYS A 103 -12.02 -1.52 -17.89
C LYS A 103 -13.26 -0.65 -18.09
N THR A 104 -13.14 0.35 -18.95
CA THR A 104 -14.25 1.19 -19.43
C THR A 104 -14.49 0.91 -20.91
N SER A 105 -15.50 1.55 -21.50
CA SER A 105 -15.75 1.53 -22.95
C SER A 105 -14.60 2.13 -23.77
N THR A 106 -13.72 2.91 -23.15
CA THR A 106 -12.66 3.69 -23.81
C THR A 106 -11.24 3.34 -23.34
N SER A 107 -11.07 2.54 -22.28
CA SER A 107 -9.77 2.16 -21.73
C SER A 107 -9.78 0.74 -21.18
N ASP A 108 -8.68 0.02 -21.39
CA ASP A 108 -8.49 -1.31 -20.81
C ASP A 108 -8.23 -1.26 -19.30
N GLY A 109 -8.56 -2.37 -18.62
CA GLY A 109 -8.38 -2.54 -17.19
C GLY A 109 -6.92 -2.86 -16.86
N LEU A 110 -6.24 -1.96 -16.15
CA LEU A 110 -4.80 -2.05 -15.89
C LEU A 110 -4.47 -1.68 -14.45
N TRP A 111 -3.42 -2.33 -13.93
CA TRP A 111 -2.81 -1.92 -12.66
C TRP A 111 -1.95 -0.68 -12.88
N LYS A 112 -2.18 0.33 -12.06
CA LYS A 112 -1.46 1.59 -12.06
C LYS A 112 -0.59 1.65 -10.82
N LEU A 113 0.72 1.67 -11.03
CA LEU A 113 1.67 1.88 -9.95
C LEU A 113 1.66 3.35 -9.53
N GLY A 114 1.93 3.58 -8.25
CA GLY A 114 2.14 4.88 -7.67
C GLY A 114 3.32 4.88 -6.72
N ALA A 115 3.62 6.05 -6.19
CA ALA A 115 4.59 6.23 -5.14
C ALA A 115 4.05 7.23 -4.11
N GLY A 116 4.37 7.00 -2.85
CA GLY A 116 3.94 7.86 -1.76
C GLY A 116 4.90 7.89 -0.59
N ILE A 117 4.78 8.96 0.18
CA ILE A 117 5.51 9.19 1.42
C ILE A 117 4.49 9.45 2.52
N GLY A 118 4.77 8.93 3.70
CA GLY A 118 3.84 9.02 4.81
C GLY A 118 4.49 9.11 6.17
N TYR A 119 3.61 9.16 7.15
CA TYR A 119 3.96 9.23 8.56
C TYR A 119 3.36 8.04 9.29
N LYS A 120 4.14 7.46 10.20
CA LYS A 120 3.68 6.47 11.18
C LYS A 120 3.60 7.11 12.56
N PHE A 121 2.42 7.09 13.17
CA PHE A 121 2.19 7.58 14.54
C PHE A 121 2.76 6.65 15.60
#